data_AF-A0A968YXU0-F1
#
_entry.id   AF-A0A968YXU0-F1
#
_cell.length_a   1.000
_cell.length_b   1.000
_cell.length_c   1.000
_cell.angle_alpha   90.00
_cell.angle_beta   90.00
_cell.angle_gamma   90.00
#
_symmetry.space_group_name_H-M   'P 1'
#
loop_
_entity.id
_entity.type
_entity.pdbx_description
1 polymer ?
#
loop_
_entity_poly.entity_id
_entity_poly.type
_entity_poly.pdbx_seq_one_letter_code
_entity_poly.pdbx_strand_id
1 'polypeptide(L)'
;MLDTLTNLLVTGKNLNLIPGLIVLALIFKLKEIYDFVDGISHRKLKTLISLVNEKEIEDSSKNLLKEELSSVCFKYTTGIKAEKHLREEIIKTHNESNGRISYRDFKDSRPFLIIKEDGNLGIRKVRILEKIYYFASLALSGAENSEETESISRR
;
A
#
# COMPACT_ATOMS: atom_id res chain seq x y z
N MET A 1 -8.35 -35.00 -5.98
CA MET A 1 -7.54 -34.18 -5.03
C MET A 1 -8.43 -33.33 -4.14
N LEU A 2 -9.41 -32.59 -4.69
CA LEU A 2 -10.42 -31.90 -3.86
C LEU A 2 -11.22 -32.85 -2.97
N ASP A 3 -11.59 -34.04 -3.47
CA ASP A 3 -12.38 -35.02 -2.72
C ASP A 3 -11.63 -35.68 -1.56
N THR A 4 -10.30 -35.61 -1.60
CA THR A 4 -9.43 -36.12 -0.53
C THR A 4 -9.32 -35.10 0.61
N LEU A 5 -9.39 -33.80 0.28
CA LEU A 5 -9.36 -32.69 1.24
C LEU A 5 -10.70 -32.53 1.97
N THR A 6 -11.83 -32.77 1.31
CA THR A 6 -13.16 -32.73 1.93
C THR A 6 -13.36 -33.86 2.94
N ASN A 7 -12.85 -35.07 2.66
CA ASN A 7 -12.91 -36.20 3.59
C ASN A 7 -12.02 -36.02 4.84
N LEU A 8 -10.89 -35.30 4.72
CA LEU A 8 -10.08 -34.90 5.87
C LEU A 8 -10.75 -33.83 6.74
N LEU A 9 -11.66 -33.03 6.16
CA LEU A 9 -12.40 -31.97 6.87
C LEU A 9 -13.56 -32.52 7.73
N VAL A 10 -14.22 -33.60 7.27
CA VAL A 10 -15.39 -34.22 7.94
C VAL A 10 -14.96 -35.09 9.13
N THR A 11 -13.73 -35.59 9.12
CA THR A 11 -13.18 -36.36 10.24
C THR A 11 -12.63 -35.37 11.27
N GLY A 12 -13.48 -34.92 12.21
CA GLY A 12 -13.24 -33.83 13.19
C GLY A 12 -12.09 -33.99 14.19
N LYS A 13 -10.94 -34.50 13.75
CA LYS A 13 -9.73 -34.74 14.56
C LYS A 13 -8.64 -33.68 14.35
N ASN A 14 -8.76 -32.81 13.33
CA ASN A 14 -7.71 -31.87 12.93
C ASN A 14 -8.22 -30.44 12.71
N LEU A 15 -9.00 -29.88 13.65
CA LEU A 15 -9.46 -28.48 13.60
C LEU A 15 -8.31 -27.46 13.47
N ASN A 16 -7.11 -27.80 13.93
CA ASN A 16 -5.92 -26.95 13.84
C ASN A 16 -5.35 -26.81 12.40
N LEU A 17 -5.78 -27.65 11.44
CA LEU A 17 -5.34 -27.56 10.04
C LEU A 17 -6.23 -26.62 9.20
N ILE A 18 -7.41 -26.27 9.71
CA ILE A 18 -8.37 -25.37 9.05
C ILE A 18 -7.80 -23.96 8.81
N PRO A 19 -7.17 -23.28 9.79
CA PRO A 19 -6.60 -21.95 9.56
C PRO A 19 -5.46 -21.97 8.53
N GLY A 20 -4.62 -23.01 8.53
CA GLY A 20 -3.55 -23.16 7.53
C GLY A 20 -4.07 -23.31 6.10
N LEU A 21 -5.18 -24.05 5.92
CA LEU A 21 -5.82 -24.21 4.62
C LEU A 21 -6.47 -22.91 4.13
N ILE A 22 -7.05 -22.12 5.04
CA ILE A 22 -7.63 -20.80 4.74
C ILE A 22 -6.54 -19.81 4.31
N VAL A 23 -5.42 -19.74 5.04
CA VAL A 23 -4.27 -18.89 4.69
C VAL A 23 -3.70 -19.31 3.34
N LEU A 24 -3.57 -20.62 3.08
CA LEU A 24 -3.10 -21.13 1.80
C LEU A 24 -4.05 -20.75 0.65
N ALA A 25 -5.36 -20.90 0.85
CA ALA A 25 -6.37 -20.49 -0.13
C ALA A 25 -6.32 -18.97 -0.41
N LEU A 26 -6.08 -18.14 0.61
CA LEU A 26 -5.87 -16.71 0.49
C LEU A 26 -4.62 -16.38 -0.34
N ILE A 27 -3.52 -17.11 -0.17
CA ILE A 27 -2.28 -16.94 -0.96
C ILE A 27 -2.52 -17.25 -2.45
N PHE A 28 -3.30 -18.28 -2.76
CA PHE A 28 -3.66 -18.58 -4.16
C PHE A 28 -4.62 -17.54 -4.74
N LYS A 29 -5.55 -17.02 -3.94
CA LYS A 29 -6.48 -15.94 -4.31
C LYS A 29 -5.80 -14.57 -4.47
N LEU A 30 -4.69 -14.34 -3.77
CA LEU A 30 -3.94 -13.08 -3.84
C LEU A 30 -3.41 -12.80 -5.24
N LYS A 31 -3.07 -13.83 -6.01
CA LYS A 31 -2.67 -13.67 -7.42
C LYS A 31 -3.82 -13.17 -8.29
N GLU A 32 -5.02 -13.73 -8.14
CA GLU A 32 -6.23 -13.26 -8.86
C GLU A 32 -6.56 -11.80 -8.49
N ILE A 33 -6.42 -11.43 -7.21
CA ILE A 33 -6.65 -10.06 -6.74
C ILE A 33 -5.60 -9.11 -7.31
N TYR A 34 -4.34 -9.53 -7.33
CA TYR A 34 -3.24 -8.75 -7.90
C TYR A 34 -3.45 -8.50 -9.40
N ASP A 35 -3.75 -9.57 -10.17
CA ASP A 35 -4.01 -9.49 -11.61
C ASP A 35 -5.25 -8.65 -11.93
N PHE A 36 -6.27 -8.67 -11.05
CA PHE A 36 -7.47 -7.84 -11.20
C PHE A 36 -7.20 -6.35 -10.92
N VAL A 37 -6.42 -6.05 -9.89
CA VAL A 37 -6.03 -4.66 -9.54
C VAL A 37 -5.08 -4.09 -10.60
N ASP A 38 -4.15 -4.88 -11.11
CA ASP A 38 -3.29 -4.49 -12.24
C ASP A 38 -4.12 -4.26 -13.50
N GLY A 39 -5.07 -5.15 -13.81
CA GLY A 39 -5.95 -5.03 -14.97
C GLY A 39 -6.80 -3.74 -14.97
N ILE A 40 -7.33 -3.34 -13.81
CA ILE A 40 -8.10 -2.08 -13.68
C ILE A 40 -7.17 -0.86 -13.83
N SER A 41 -6.00 -0.90 -13.21
CA SER A 41 -5.03 0.21 -13.26
C SER A 41 -4.49 0.41 -14.68
N HIS A 42 -4.23 -0.69 -15.40
CA HIS A 42 -3.79 -0.67 -16.80
C HIS A 42 -4.85 -0.13 -17.75
N ARG A 43 -6.13 -0.49 -17.55
CA ARG A 43 -7.23 0.03 -18.36
C ARG A 43 -7.36 1.55 -18.21
N LYS A 44 -7.33 2.06 -16.98
CA LYS A 44 -7.37 3.50 -16.72
C LYS A 44 -6.19 4.22 -17.36
N LEU A 45 -4.96 3.71 -17.21
CA LEU A 45 -3.76 4.27 -17.85
C LEU A 45 -3.91 4.32 -19.38
N LYS A 46 -4.33 3.22 -20.00
CA LYS A 46 -4.50 3.14 -21.46
C LYS A 46 -5.53 4.16 -21.98
N THR A 47 -6.64 4.31 -21.26
CA THR A 47 -7.68 5.30 -21.60
C THR A 47 -7.20 6.74 -21.42
N LEU A 48 -6.47 7.05 -20.33
CA LEU A 48 -5.90 8.40 -20.16
C LEU A 48 -4.86 8.72 -21.24
N ILE A 49 -4.01 7.76 -21.61
CA ILE A 49 -3.01 7.94 -22.66
C ILE A 49 -3.68 8.17 -24.02
N SER A 50 -4.75 7.43 -24.35
CA SER A 50 -5.47 7.64 -25.61
C SER A 50 -6.13 9.01 -25.67
N LEU A 51 -6.73 9.48 -24.57
CA LEU A 51 -7.38 10.79 -24.50
C LEU A 51 -6.37 11.95 -24.59
N VAL A 52 -5.22 11.84 -23.91
CA VAL A 52 -4.16 12.88 -23.98
C VAL A 52 -3.58 13.03 -25.38
N ASN A 53 -3.53 11.94 -26.16
CA ASN A 53 -2.98 11.94 -27.51
C ASN A 53 -3.99 12.38 -28.59
N GLU A 54 -5.26 12.51 -28.24
CA GLU A 54 -6.31 12.97 -29.16
C GLU A 54 -6.17 14.47 -29.43
N LYS A 55 -6.30 14.88 -30.69
CA LYS A 55 -6.05 16.26 -31.13
C LYS A 55 -7.23 17.21 -30.88
N GLU A 56 -8.42 16.70 -30.60
CA GLU A 56 -9.66 17.49 -30.50
C GLU A 56 -10.01 17.98 -29.07
N ILE A 57 -9.19 17.69 -28.07
CA ILE A 57 -9.47 18.10 -26.69
C ILE A 57 -8.95 19.52 -26.44
N GLU A 58 -9.80 20.35 -25.84
CA GLU A 58 -9.48 21.70 -25.36
C GLU A 58 -8.25 21.69 -24.44
N ASP A 59 -7.34 22.66 -24.60
CA ASP A 59 -6.04 22.69 -23.89
C ASP A 59 -6.17 22.65 -22.36
N SER A 60 -7.22 23.26 -21.81
CA SER A 60 -7.56 23.24 -20.38
C SER A 60 -7.82 21.80 -19.88
N SER A 61 -8.66 21.06 -20.60
CA SER A 61 -8.99 19.66 -20.31
C SER A 61 -7.79 18.74 -20.49
N LYS A 62 -6.95 19.02 -21.50
CA LYS A 62 -5.72 18.28 -21.75
C LYS A 62 -4.71 18.38 -20.60
N ASN A 63 -4.63 19.54 -19.95
CA ASN A 63 -3.76 19.74 -18.79
C ASN A 63 -4.25 18.94 -17.57
N LEU A 64 -5.57 18.92 -17.32
CA LEU A 64 -6.16 18.10 -16.26
C LEU A 64 -5.92 16.60 -16.50
N LEU A 65 -6.10 16.14 -17.74
CA LEU A 65 -5.82 14.76 -18.14
C LEU A 65 -4.33 14.39 -17.94
N LYS A 66 -3.40 15.28 -18.28
CA LYS A 66 -1.97 15.08 -18.03
C LYS A 66 -1.63 15.02 -16.55
N GLU A 67 -2.27 15.84 -15.72
CA GLU A 67 -2.08 15.85 -14.28
C GLU A 67 -2.58 14.55 -13.63
N GLU A 68 -3.74 14.06 -14.07
CA GLU A 68 -4.29 12.79 -13.62
C GLU A 68 -3.43 11.61 -14.09
N LEU A 69 -2.94 11.65 -15.33
CA LEU A 69 -2.00 10.66 -15.85
C LEU A 69 -0.71 10.63 -15.03
N SER A 70 -0.15 11.81 -14.73
CA SER A 70 1.03 11.96 -13.87
C SER A 70 0.79 11.38 -12.48
N SER A 71 -0.37 11.64 -11.89
CA SER A 71 -0.79 11.10 -10.59
C SER A 71 -0.81 9.57 -10.57
N VAL A 72 -1.44 8.97 -11.59
CA VAL A 72 -1.55 7.52 -11.71
C VAL A 72 -0.19 6.87 -11.95
N CYS A 73 0.63 7.44 -12.84
CA CYS A 73 1.99 6.97 -13.09
C CYS A 73 2.88 7.08 -11.84
N PHE A 74 2.81 8.18 -11.10
CA PHE A 74 3.56 8.36 -9.87
C PHE A 74 3.14 7.34 -8.81
N LYS A 75 1.84 7.11 -8.64
CA LYS A 75 1.33 6.09 -7.71
C LYS A 75 1.77 4.69 -8.13
N TYR A 76 1.77 4.38 -9.43
CA TYR A 76 2.17 3.07 -9.94
C TYR A 76 3.67 2.81 -9.70
N THR A 77 4.51 3.82 -9.93
CA THR A 77 5.97 3.72 -9.79
C THR A 77 6.45 3.76 -8.35
N THR A 78 5.87 4.62 -7.51
CA THR A 78 6.33 4.86 -6.13
C THR A 78 5.47 4.18 -5.07
N GLY A 79 4.25 3.79 -5.41
CA GLY A 79 3.25 3.32 -4.45
C GLY A 79 2.62 4.42 -3.59
N ILE A 80 2.92 5.71 -3.86
CA ILE A 80 2.46 6.85 -3.06
C ILE A 80 1.31 7.55 -3.76
N LYS A 81 0.17 7.73 -3.05
CA LYS A 81 -0.91 8.61 -3.49
C LYS A 81 -0.69 10.01 -2.91
N ALA A 82 -0.38 10.99 -3.75
CA ALA A 82 -0.11 12.36 -3.34
C ALA A 82 -0.64 13.37 -4.36
N GLU A 83 -1.03 14.55 -3.87
CA GLU A 83 -1.37 15.72 -4.68
C GLU A 83 -0.14 16.25 -5.42
N LYS A 84 -0.36 17.00 -6.50
CA LYS A 84 0.71 17.49 -7.39
C LYS A 84 1.88 18.13 -6.64
N HIS A 85 1.61 19.09 -5.77
CA HIS A 85 2.64 19.79 -5.00
C HIS A 85 3.50 18.84 -4.16
N LEU A 86 2.86 17.88 -3.48
CA LEU A 86 3.56 16.90 -2.66
C LEU A 86 4.37 15.92 -3.52
N ARG A 87 3.87 15.55 -4.72
CA ARG A 87 4.64 14.71 -5.66
C ARG A 87 5.90 15.43 -6.14
N GLU A 88 5.77 16.68 -6.55
CA GLU A 88 6.89 17.49 -7.05
C GLU A 88 7.98 17.62 -5.99
N GLU A 89 7.60 17.90 -4.74
CA GLU A 89 8.56 17.99 -3.64
C GLU A 89 9.18 16.64 -3.23
N ILE A 90 8.43 15.54 -3.29
CA ILE A 90 8.99 14.20 -3.07
C ILE A 90 10.03 13.88 -4.15
N ILE A 91 9.71 14.14 -5.42
CA ILE A 91 10.63 13.90 -6.56
C ILE A 91 11.88 14.75 -6.41
N LYS A 92 11.71 16.03 -6.10
CA LYS A 92 12.82 16.97 -5.86
C LYS A 92 13.71 16.50 -4.71
N THR A 93 13.12 16.19 -3.55
CA THR A 93 13.86 15.71 -2.37
C THR A 93 14.58 14.39 -2.67
N HIS A 94 13.94 13.47 -3.40
CA HIS A 94 14.57 12.21 -3.81
C HIS A 94 15.80 12.45 -4.70
N ASN A 95 15.67 13.32 -5.70
CA ASN A 95 16.76 13.66 -6.61
C ASN A 95 17.92 14.38 -5.87
N GLU A 96 17.60 15.35 -5.01
CA GLU A 96 18.58 16.08 -4.20
C GLU A 96 19.29 15.17 -3.19
N SER A 97 18.62 14.12 -2.73
CA SER A 97 19.21 13.14 -1.82
C SER A 97 20.25 12.22 -2.46
N ASN A 98 20.42 12.26 -3.79
CA ASN A 98 21.32 11.38 -4.56
C ASN A 98 21.16 9.90 -4.18
N GLY A 99 19.92 9.44 -4.01
CA GLY A 99 19.60 8.05 -3.66
C GLY A 99 19.74 7.69 -2.18
N ARG A 100 20.04 8.65 -1.29
CA ARG A 100 20.07 8.41 0.17
C ARG A 100 18.68 8.21 0.77
N ILE A 101 17.65 8.79 0.16
CA ILE A 101 16.26 8.64 0.58
C ILE A 101 15.50 7.95 -0.54
N SER A 102 14.93 6.78 -0.27
CA SER A 102 14.14 6.01 -1.24
C SER A 102 12.68 6.46 -1.25
N TYR A 103 11.96 6.14 -2.33
CA TYR A 103 10.49 6.31 -2.37
C TYR A 103 9.77 5.51 -1.28
N ARG A 104 10.36 4.40 -0.81
CA ARG A 104 9.80 3.64 0.32
C ARG A 104 9.84 4.46 1.62
N ASP A 105 10.92 5.20 1.85
CA ASP A 105 11.04 6.06 3.04
C ASP A 105 9.97 7.15 3.05
N PHE A 106 9.65 7.74 1.89
CA PHE A 106 8.54 8.70 1.76
C PHE A 106 7.17 8.05 1.97
N LYS A 107 6.99 6.82 1.49
CA LYS A 107 5.75 6.07 1.68
C LYS A 107 5.50 5.78 3.17
N ASP A 108 6.54 5.34 3.88
CA ASP A 108 6.45 4.96 5.28
C ASP A 108 6.32 6.19 6.19
N SER A 109 6.95 7.30 5.81
CA SER A 109 6.85 8.58 6.53
C SER A 109 5.62 9.42 6.17
N ARG A 110 4.79 9.00 5.20
CA ARG A 110 3.64 9.76 4.68
C ARG A 110 2.73 10.41 5.74
N PRO A 111 2.37 9.76 6.87
CA PRO A 111 1.54 10.38 7.91
C PRO A 111 2.20 11.59 8.58
N PHE A 112 3.52 11.70 8.48
CA PHE A 112 4.33 12.74 9.10
C PHE A 112 4.83 13.77 8.09
N LEU A 113 4.69 13.53 6.78
CA LEU A 113 5.08 14.49 5.75
C LEU A 113 4.08 15.65 5.69
N ILE A 114 4.62 16.87 5.72
CA ILE A 114 3.87 18.11 5.53
C ILE A 114 4.60 18.99 4.53
N ILE A 115 3.87 19.82 3.81
CA ILE A 115 4.46 20.95 3.09
C ILE A 115 4.55 22.12 4.06
N LYS A 116 5.74 22.67 4.23
CA LYS A 116 6.00 23.84 5.07
C LYS A 116 5.53 25.11 4.36
N GLU A 117 5.46 26.22 5.10
CA GLU A 117 5.07 27.53 4.56
C GLU A 117 6.00 28.04 3.43
N ASP A 118 7.25 27.57 3.41
CA ASP A 118 8.25 27.86 2.37
C ASP A 118 8.07 26.99 1.11
N GLY A 119 7.05 26.13 1.07
CA GLY A 119 6.77 25.21 -0.03
C GLY A 119 7.62 23.93 -0.03
N ASN A 120 8.55 23.77 0.91
CA ASN A 120 9.42 22.60 0.96
C ASN A 120 8.80 21.44 1.73
N LEU A 121 9.25 20.22 1.42
CA LEU A 121 8.89 19.03 2.19
C LEU A 121 9.46 19.11 3.62
N GLY A 122 8.59 18.87 4.59
CA GLY A 122 8.91 18.86 6.01
C GLY A 122 8.35 17.65 6.72
N ILE A 123 8.86 17.42 7.93
CA ILE A 123 8.34 16.41 8.85
C ILE A 123 7.58 17.15 9.95
N ARG A 124 6.32 16.81 10.15
CA ARG A 124 5.50 17.29 11.25
C ARG A 124 6.13 16.86 12.57
N LYS A 125 6.13 17.77 13.55
CA LYS A 125 6.49 17.41 14.93
C LYS A 125 5.48 16.39 15.47
N VAL A 126 5.96 15.17 15.72
CA VAL A 126 5.19 14.10 16.36
C VAL A 126 4.91 14.52 17.80
N ARG A 127 3.63 14.53 18.19
CA ARG A 127 3.27 14.82 19.59
C ARG A 127 3.60 13.61 20.47
N ILE A 128 3.97 13.84 21.73
CA ILE A 128 4.30 12.77 22.68
C ILE A 128 3.18 11.73 22.81
N LEU A 129 1.92 12.17 22.75
CA LEU A 129 0.74 11.29 22.75
C LEU A 129 0.70 10.35 21.54
N GLU A 130 1.12 10.82 20.36
CA GLU A 130 1.17 9.98 19.14
C GLU A 130 2.29 8.94 19.23
N LYS A 131 3.41 9.28 19.88
CA LYS A 131 4.45 8.29 20.22
C LYS A 131 3.91 7.24 21.18
N ILE A 132 3.23 7.65 22.26
CA ILE A 132 2.66 6.72 23.24
C ILE A 132 1.65 5.80 22.57
N TYR A 133 0.77 6.34 21.71
CA TYR A 133 -0.20 5.53 20.96
C TYR A 133 0.49 4.55 20.00
N TYR A 134 1.52 4.99 19.26
CA TYR A 134 2.28 4.11 18.38
C TYR A 134 2.93 2.96 19.16
N PHE A 135 3.61 3.25 20.28
CA PHE A 135 4.21 2.21 21.12
C PHE A 135 3.18 1.30 21.79
N ALA A 136 2.05 1.84 22.25
CA ALA A 136 0.96 1.04 22.79
C ALA A 136 0.37 0.10 21.72
N SER A 137 0.17 0.58 20.49
CA SER A 137 -0.33 -0.24 19.38
C SER A 137 0.66 -1.34 18.99
N LEU A 138 1.96 -1.06 19.04
CA LEU A 138 3.02 -2.03 18.79
C LEU A 138 3.07 -3.09 19.91
N ALA A 139 2.93 -2.66 21.17
CA ALA A 139 2.96 -3.54 22.33
C ALA A 139 1.73 -4.46 22.40
N LEU A 140 0.54 -3.95 22.07
CA LEU A 140 -0.68 -4.75 21.98
C LEU A 140 -0.61 -5.78 20.85
N SER A 141 -0.09 -5.40 19.68
CA SER A 141 0.15 -6.33 18.59
C SER A 141 1.24 -7.37 18.91
N GLY A 142 2.22 -7.03 19.75
CA GLY A 142 3.20 -7.98 20.29
C GLY A 142 2.65 -8.89 21.38
N ALA A 143 1.71 -8.39 22.21
CA ALA A 143 1.11 -9.14 23.31
C ALA A 143 0.18 -10.26 22.81
N GLU A 144 -0.63 -9.99 21.77
CA GLU A 144 -1.46 -11.01 21.11
C GLU A 144 -0.62 -12.19 20.57
N ASN A 145 0.59 -11.92 20.07
CA ASN A 145 1.50 -12.97 19.60
C ASN A 145 2.19 -13.74 20.75
N SER A 146 2.23 -13.19 21.97
CA SER A 146 2.89 -13.82 23.12
C SER A 146 1.96 -14.72 23.95
N GLU A 147 0.66 -14.40 24.02
CA GLU A 147 -0.34 -15.23 24.69
C GLU A 147 -0.61 -16.54 23.91
N GLU A 148 -0.51 -16.50 22.58
CA GLU A 148 -0.62 -17.71 21.74
C GLU A 148 0.54 -18.68 22.01
N THR A 149 1.77 -18.18 22.24
CA THR A 149 2.93 -19.03 22.54
C THR A 149 2.93 -19.63 23.96
N GLU A 150 2.39 -18.94 24.97
CA GLU A 150 2.35 -19.48 26.35
C GLU A 150 1.26 -20.53 26.55
N SER A 151 0.15 -20.46 25.80
CA SER A 151 -0.92 -21.46 25.84
C SER A 151 -0.55 -22.81 25.20
N ILE A 152 0.48 -22.83 24.34
CA ILE A 152 1.05 -24.04 23.72
C ILE A 152 2.07 -24.72 24.66
N SER A 153 2.72 -23.98 25.57
CA SER A 153 3.72 -24.54 26.51
C SER A 153 3.12 -25.18 27.77
N ARG A 154 1.83 -25.00 28.05
CA ARG A 154 1.14 -25.57 29.23
C ARG A 154 0.16 -26.70 28.90
N ARG A 155 0.23 -27.28 27.70
CA ARG A 155 -0.50 -28.49 27.31
C ARG A 155 0.44 -29.65 27.04
#